data_AF-S4XQF9-F1
#
_entry.id   AF-S4XQF9-F1
#
_cell.length_a   1.000
_cell.length_b   1.000
_cell.length_c   1.000
_cell.angle_alpha   90.00
_cell.angle_beta   90.00
_cell.angle_gamma   90.00
#
_symmetry.space_group_name_H-M   'P 1'
#
loop_
_entity.id
_entity.type
_entity.pdbx_description
1 polymer ?
#
loop_
_entity_poly.entity_id
_entity_poly.type
_entity_poly.pdbx_seq_one_letter_code
_entity_poly.pdbx_strand_id
1 'polypeptide(L)'
;MEQANRFTDSARLVDTYRRDRVLLAGDAAHIHSPLGGQGLSLGLVDAANLGWKLAAVIRGDKPDSLLDSYTSERRPVAEAVLANTLAQVALTRPDPQSSAMRQLFAKLMEIDAVNDHLDGLTTGLATRYDLGAERDLVGRLTGDRPVGRAAARTSLFAEMAEGEGILLDASPDGHAAALAAGFTRVRCLPADAGPSMLIRPDGCIAWAGDVGDVEGLVDALERWFASAAPRARRLPGTVMLGRAVVLRAVAIGAANVADDVTTGGQNVTGRLPGSVVAAVASLPHPSQTRRRNAQLNAARWSETVEASPASSSRPICSTRPGRSWSRSASRT
;
A
#
# COMPACT_ATOMS: atom_id res chain seq x y z
N MET A 1 33.97 -25.07 1.19
CA MET A 1 32.81 -24.19 0.96
C MET A 1 31.64 -24.77 1.73
N GLU A 2 31.13 -24.04 2.71
CA GLU A 2 30.06 -24.52 3.60
C GLU A 2 28.66 -24.32 2.98
N GLN A 3 28.55 -23.51 1.91
CA GLN A 3 27.31 -23.33 1.16
C GLN A 3 27.57 -22.90 -0.30
N ALA A 4 26.68 -23.31 -1.22
CA ALA A 4 26.69 -22.92 -2.62
C ALA A 4 25.25 -22.65 -3.09
N ASN A 5 24.99 -21.44 -3.59
CA ASN A 5 23.67 -21.01 -4.07
C ASN A 5 23.74 -20.64 -5.55
N ARG A 6 22.65 -20.88 -6.28
CA ARG A 6 22.46 -20.49 -7.67
C ARG A 6 21.27 -19.54 -7.80
N PHE A 7 21.48 -18.43 -8.49
CA PHE A 7 20.45 -17.45 -8.83
C PHE A 7 20.46 -17.17 -10.34
N THR A 8 19.41 -16.53 -10.84
CA THR A 8 19.24 -16.17 -12.26
C THR A 8 18.84 -14.69 -12.38
N ASP A 9 18.80 -14.19 -13.60
CA ASP A 9 18.32 -12.86 -13.98
C ASP A 9 16.81 -12.83 -14.29
N SER A 10 16.05 -13.82 -13.81
CA SER A 10 14.60 -13.85 -13.99
C SER A 10 13.94 -12.57 -13.45
N ALA A 11 13.26 -11.84 -14.33
CA ALA A 11 12.47 -10.66 -13.98
C ALA A 11 10.98 -10.98 -14.14
N ARG A 12 10.22 -10.99 -13.04
CA ARG A 12 8.77 -11.25 -13.05
C ARG A 12 8.07 -10.34 -12.05
N LEU A 13 6.89 -9.86 -12.42
CA LEU A 13 6.05 -8.97 -11.63
C LEU A 13 4.61 -9.46 -11.71
N VAL A 14 3.91 -9.48 -10.58
CA VAL A 14 2.48 -9.82 -10.55
C VAL A 14 1.63 -8.70 -11.17
N ASP A 15 0.52 -9.08 -11.81
CA ASP A 15 -0.40 -8.12 -12.42
C ASP A 15 -1.12 -7.25 -11.38
N THR A 16 -1.38 -7.81 -10.19
CA THR A 16 -1.96 -7.10 -9.06
C THR A 16 -1.33 -7.55 -7.75
N TYR A 17 -1.14 -6.60 -6.83
CA TYR A 17 -0.61 -6.88 -5.49
C TYR A 17 -1.72 -7.31 -4.53
N ARG A 18 -2.97 -7.18 -4.96
CA ARG A 18 -4.16 -7.47 -4.16
C ARG A 18 -5.20 -8.21 -5.00
N ARG A 19 -5.75 -9.26 -4.42
CA ARG A 19 -7.00 -9.88 -4.86
C ARG A 19 -7.87 -10.15 -3.63
N ASP A 20 -8.91 -9.34 -3.46
CA ASP A 20 -9.79 -9.36 -2.30
C ASP A 20 -9.01 -9.24 -0.97
N ARG A 21 -8.92 -10.33 -0.20
CA ARG A 21 -8.27 -10.41 1.12
C ARG A 21 -6.86 -11.01 1.06
N VAL A 22 -6.36 -11.29 -0.14
CA VAL A 22 -5.01 -11.83 -0.36
C VAL A 22 -4.15 -10.71 -0.95
N LEU A 23 -3.01 -10.46 -0.30
CA LEU A 23 -2.05 -9.43 -0.71
C LEU A 23 -0.66 -10.05 -0.80
N LEU A 24 0.16 -9.54 -1.72
CA LEU A 24 1.52 -9.99 -1.98
C LEU A 24 2.50 -8.83 -1.76
N ALA A 25 3.65 -9.11 -1.16
CA ALA A 25 4.71 -8.13 -0.90
C ALA A 25 6.09 -8.78 -1.08
N GLY A 26 7.11 -7.98 -1.44
CA GLY A 26 8.47 -8.46 -1.65
C GLY A 26 8.56 -9.52 -2.76
N ASP A 27 9.43 -10.52 -2.59
CA ASP A 27 9.71 -11.55 -3.59
C ASP A 27 8.47 -12.36 -4.05
N ALA A 28 7.39 -12.35 -3.27
CA ALA A 28 6.12 -12.96 -3.67
C ALA A 28 5.38 -12.14 -4.76
N ALA A 29 5.66 -10.84 -4.86
CA ALA A 29 5.08 -9.93 -5.85
C ALA A 29 6.04 -9.64 -7.02
N HIS A 30 7.34 -9.66 -6.78
CA HIS A 30 8.34 -9.32 -7.80
C HIS A 30 9.66 -10.04 -7.56
N ILE A 31 10.26 -10.57 -8.63
CA ILE A 31 11.62 -11.10 -8.60
C ILE A 31 12.43 -10.44 -9.71
N HIS A 32 13.70 -10.19 -9.44
CA HIS A 32 14.63 -9.60 -10.40
C HIS A 32 16.07 -10.00 -10.08
N SER A 33 17.00 -9.63 -10.97
CA SER A 33 18.43 -9.84 -10.74
C SER A 33 18.89 -9.15 -9.44
N PRO A 34 19.77 -9.76 -8.64
CA PRO A 34 20.28 -9.16 -7.40
C PRO A 34 21.24 -7.99 -7.63
N LEU A 35 21.55 -7.67 -8.89
CA LEU A 35 22.38 -6.52 -9.24
C LEU A 35 21.80 -5.22 -8.64
N GLY A 36 22.68 -4.43 -8.03
CA GLY A 36 22.32 -3.20 -7.33
C GLY A 36 21.69 -3.38 -5.93
N GLY A 37 21.47 -4.62 -5.46
CA GLY A 37 21.04 -4.87 -4.08
C GLY A 37 19.62 -4.39 -3.72
N GLN A 38 18.74 -4.23 -4.71
CA GLN A 38 17.45 -3.54 -4.56
C GLN A 38 16.32 -4.41 -3.99
N GLY A 39 16.42 -5.74 -4.05
CA GLY A 39 15.28 -6.64 -3.77
C GLY A 39 14.74 -6.55 -2.33
N LEU A 40 15.63 -6.67 -1.33
CA LEU A 40 15.23 -6.57 0.08
C LEU A 40 14.64 -5.18 0.39
N SER A 41 15.31 -4.12 -0.06
CA SER A 41 14.86 -2.74 0.16
C SER A 41 13.47 -2.51 -0.44
N LEU A 42 13.23 -3.00 -1.66
CA LEU A 42 11.93 -2.90 -2.33
C LEU A 42 10.82 -3.58 -1.54
N GLY A 43 11.07 -4.79 -1.03
CA GLY A 43 10.12 -5.53 -0.21
C GLY A 43 9.84 -4.89 1.16
N LEU A 44 10.83 -4.25 1.79
CA LEU A 44 10.62 -3.51 3.04
C LEU A 44 9.72 -2.29 2.83
N VAL A 45 9.90 -1.56 1.73
CA VAL A 45 9.05 -0.40 1.38
C VAL A 45 7.64 -0.85 1.02
N ASP A 46 7.47 -2.01 0.38
CA ASP A 46 6.15 -2.61 0.16
C ASP A 46 5.43 -2.88 1.49
N ALA A 47 6.13 -3.47 2.46
CA ALA A 47 5.58 -3.76 3.77
C ALA A 47 5.21 -2.47 4.54
N ALA A 48 6.07 -1.44 4.47
CA ALA A 48 5.80 -0.14 5.08
C ALA A 48 4.56 0.52 4.47
N ASN A 49 4.42 0.50 3.14
CA ASN A 49 3.25 1.05 2.45
C ASN A 49 1.96 0.30 2.80
N LEU A 50 2.02 -1.03 2.89
CA LEU A 50 0.84 -1.86 3.16
C LEU A 50 0.43 -1.84 4.63
N GLY A 51 1.38 -1.91 5.56
CA GLY A 51 1.12 -2.20 6.97
C GLY A 51 0.12 -1.24 7.62
N TRP A 52 0.31 0.06 7.41
CA TRP A 52 -0.57 1.07 8.01
C TRP A 52 -1.97 1.10 7.37
N LYS A 53 -2.06 0.87 6.05
CA LYS A 53 -3.34 0.80 5.31
C LYS A 53 -4.16 -0.40 5.78
N LEU A 54 -3.51 -1.56 5.87
CA LEU A 54 -4.12 -2.79 6.35
C LEU A 54 -4.60 -2.64 7.80
N ALA A 55 -3.79 -2.04 8.67
CA ALA A 55 -4.18 -1.77 10.04
C ALA A 55 -5.39 -0.81 10.13
N ALA A 56 -5.44 0.23 9.29
CA ALA A 56 -6.58 1.15 9.24
C ALA A 56 -7.88 0.47 8.79
N VAL A 57 -7.83 -0.45 7.81
CA VAL A 57 -8.99 -1.23 7.38
C VAL A 57 -9.42 -2.23 8.45
N ILE A 58 -8.48 -2.93 9.10
CA ILE A 58 -8.78 -3.91 10.16
C ILE A 58 -9.46 -3.25 11.36
N ARG A 59 -9.00 -2.05 11.78
CA ARG A 59 -9.65 -1.29 12.86
C ARG A 59 -11.01 -0.71 12.46
N GLY A 60 -11.34 -0.75 11.17
CA GLY A 60 -12.54 -0.15 10.60
C GLY A 60 -12.42 1.35 10.38
N ASP A 61 -11.27 1.97 10.65
CA ASP A 61 -11.04 3.41 10.47
C ASP A 61 -11.31 3.84 9.02
N LYS A 62 -10.90 3.00 8.07
CA LYS A 62 -10.97 3.25 6.63
C LYS A 62 -11.70 2.16 5.86
N PRO A 63 -12.31 2.50 4.71
CA PRO A 63 -12.92 1.52 3.84
C PRO A 63 -11.86 0.62 3.21
N ASP A 64 -12.29 -0.57 2.82
CA ASP A 64 -11.47 -1.58 2.16
C ASP A 64 -10.80 -1.06 0.87
N SER A 65 -11.41 -0.09 0.18
CA SER A 65 -10.86 0.55 -1.02
C SER A 65 -9.55 1.31 -0.78
N LEU A 66 -9.19 1.64 0.47
CA LEU A 66 -7.87 2.19 0.78
C LEU A 66 -6.76 1.22 0.35
N LEU A 67 -6.98 -0.09 0.47
CA LEU A 67 -6.00 -1.10 0.09
C LEU A 67 -5.79 -1.21 -1.42
N ASP A 68 -6.70 -0.69 -2.25
CA ASP A 68 -6.53 -0.68 -3.70
C ASP A 68 -5.38 0.25 -4.13
N SER A 69 -5.10 1.27 -3.32
CA SER A 69 -3.94 2.15 -3.51
C SER A 69 -2.61 1.42 -3.39
N TYR A 70 -2.55 0.24 -2.74
CA TYR A 70 -1.31 -0.52 -2.61
C TYR A 70 -0.77 -0.96 -3.97
N THR A 71 -1.63 -1.53 -4.82
CA THR A 71 -1.24 -1.94 -6.18
C THR A 71 -0.86 -0.74 -7.03
N SER A 72 -1.67 0.33 -7.03
CA SER A 72 -1.43 1.51 -7.88
C SER A 72 -0.17 2.28 -7.47
N GLU A 73 0.20 2.26 -6.19
CA GLU A 73 1.41 2.93 -5.70
C GLU A 73 2.67 2.07 -5.87
N ARG A 74 2.62 0.77 -5.57
CA ARG A 74 3.83 -0.07 -5.45
C ARG A 74 4.22 -0.83 -6.70
N ARG A 75 3.25 -1.22 -7.54
CA ARG A 75 3.53 -1.95 -8.77
C ARG A 75 4.37 -1.14 -9.77
N PRO A 76 4.10 0.16 -10.02
CA PRO A 76 4.94 0.96 -10.92
C PRO A 76 6.39 1.11 -10.41
N VAL A 77 6.59 1.13 -9.09
CA VAL A 77 7.94 1.20 -8.50
C VAL A 77 8.72 -0.09 -8.76
N ALA A 78 8.10 -1.25 -8.55
CA ALA A 78 8.73 -2.53 -8.85
C ALA A 78 9.00 -2.70 -10.35
N GLU A 79 8.09 -2.25 -11.21
CA GLU A 79 8.29 -2.25 -12.67
C GLU A 79 9.53 -1.45 -13.07
N ALA A 80 9.74 -0.27 -12.48
CA ALA A 80 10.95 0.53 -12.71
C ALA A 80 12.23 -0.17 -12.23
N VAL A 81 12.19 -0.83 -11.07
CA VAL A 81 13.33 -1.62 -10.54
C VAL A 81 13.66 -2.80 -11.45
N LEU A 82 12.65 -3.52 -11.96
CA LEU A 82 12.83 -4.61 -12.91
C LEU A 82 13.47 -4.10 -14.21
N ALA A 83 13.01 -2.97 -14.75
CA ALA A 83 13.59 -2.37 -15.94
C ALA A 83 15.06 -1.97 -15.73
N ASN A 84 15.37 -1.32 -14.59
CA ASN A 84 16.74 -0.93 -14.22
C ASN A 84 17.66 -2.15 -14.10
N THR A 85 17.23 -3.19 -13.39
CA THR A 85 18.06 -4.39 -13.18
C THR A 85 18.27 -5.18 -14.47
N LEU A 86 17.29 -5.23 -15.38
CA LEU A 86 17.48 -5.77 -16.73
C LEU A 86 18.50 -4.98 -17.56
N ALA A 87 18.50 -3.64 -17.44
CA ALA A 87 19.51 -2.80 -18.08
C ALA A 87 20.92 -3.08 -17.52
N GLN A 88 21.05 -3.26 -16.21
CA GLN A 88 22.32 -3.65 -15.58
C GLN A 88 22.79 -5.04 -16.04
N VAL A 89 21.88 -6.02 -16.14
CA VAL A 89 22.20 -7.33 -16.71
C VAL A 89 22.70 -7.21 -18.15
N ALA A 90 22.04 -6.41 -18.99
CA ALA A 90 22.49 -6.18 -20.37
C ALA A 90 23.88 -5.53 -20.42
N LEU A 91 24.13 -4.55 -19.55
CA LEU A 91 25.44 -3.89 -19.43
C LEU A 91 26.52 -4.83 -18.94
N THR A 92 26.24 -5.88 -18.18
CA THR A 92 27.26 -6.79 -17.62
C THR A 92 27.66 -7.95 -18.53
N ARG A 93 27.02 -8.09 -19.70
CA ARG A 93 27.32 -9.20 -20.62
C ARG A 93 28.79 -9.16 -21.11
N PRO A 94 29.46 -10.32 -21.21
CA PRO A 94 30.87 -10.41 -21.58
C PRO A 94 31.04 -10.43 -23.11
N ASP A 95 30.51 -9.42 -23.81
CA ASP A 95 30.64 -9.26 -25.25
C ASP A 95 31.20 -7.87 -25.62
N PRO A 96 31.76 -7.71 -26.84
CA PRO A 96 32.35 -6.45 -27.27
C PRO A 96 31.37 -5.27 -27.29
N GLN A 97 30.10 -5.51 -27.63
CA GLN A 97 29.07 -4.47 -27.75
C GLN A 97 28.69 -3.93 -26.36
N SER A 98 28.41 -4.82 -25.40
CA SER A 98 28.18 -4.40 -24.01
C SER A 98 29.42 -3.76 -23.39
N SER A 99 30.63 -4.17 -23.79
CA SER A 99 31.87 -3.51 -23.35
C SER A 99 31.98 -2.06 -23.83
N ALA A 100 31.68 -1.81 -25.11
CA ALA A 100 31.64 -0.44 -25.65
C ALA A 100 30.53 0.39 -25.00
N MET A 101 29.35 -0.19 -24.77
CA MET A 101 28.24 0.48 -24.07
C MET A 101 28.62 0.86 -22.64
N ARG A 102 29.26 -0.04 -21.88
CA ARG A 102 29.76 0.25 -20.52
C ARG A 102 30.75 1.41 -20.49
N GLN A 103 31.66 1.50 -21.48
CA GLN A 103 32.62 2.62 -21.55
C GLN A 103 31.94 3.96 -21.82
N LEU A 104 30.92 3.98 -22.69
CA LEU A 104 30.12 5.19 -22.92
C LEU A 104 29.32 5.55 -21.66
N PHE A 105 28.65 4.57 -21.05
CA PHE A 105 27.87 4.77 -19.84
C PHE A 105 28.73 5.30 -18.69
N ALA A 106 29.95 4.79 -18.52
CA ALA A 106 30.91 5.29 -17.53
C ALA A 106 31.21 6.78 -17.72
N LYS A 107 31.40 7.25 -18.96
CA LYS A 107 31.59 8.68 -19.26
C LYS A 107 30.34 9.50 -18.97
N LEU A 108 29.15 8.95 -19.25
CA LEU A 108 27.90 9.62 -18.92
C LEU A 108 27.70 9.77 -17.41
N MET A 109 28.16 8.81 -16.60
CA MET A 109 28.13 8.90 -15.14
C MET A 109 29.11 9.94 -14.56
N GLU A 110 30.05 10.48 -15.35
CA GLU A 110 30.86 11.64 -14.96
C GLU A 110 30.05 12.95 -15.02
N ILE A 111 28.84 12.94 -15.60
CA ILE A 111 27.91 14.07 -15.58
C ILE A 111 27.06 13.98 -14.32
N ASP A 112 27.20 14.96 -13.41
CA ASP A 112 26.52 14.97 -12.11
C ASP A 112 25.01 14.72 -12.23
N ALA A 113 24.32 15.40 -13.15
CA ALA A 113 22.89 15.22 -13.36
C ALA A 113 22.48 13.79 -13.76
N VAL A 114 23.33 13.07 -14.48
CA VAL A 114 23.10 11.66 -14.84
C VAL A 114 23.36 10.76 -13.63
N ASN A 115 24.43 11.04 -12.89
CA ASN A 115 24.79 10.31 -11.68
C ASN A 115 23.68 10.43 -10.63
N ASP A 116 23.23 11.65 -10.33
CA ASP A 116 22.15 11.94 -9.39
C ASP A 116 20.84 11.23 -9.78
N HIS A 117 20.53 11.19 -11.08
CA HIS A 117 19.35 10.48 -11.57
C HIS A 117 19.43 8.97 -11.32
N LEU A 118 20.59 8.36 -11.63
CA LEU A 118 20.81 6.92 -11.42
C LEU A 118 20.88 6.54 -9.94
N ASP A 119 21.47 7.41 -9.11
CA ASP A 119 21.50 7.25 -7.65
C ASP A 119 20.08 7.28 -7.08
N GLY A 120 19.26 8.26 -7.48
CA GLY A 120 17.86 8.34 -7.06
C GLY A 120 17.02 7.14 -7.46
N LEU A 121 17.26 6.56 -8.65
CA LEU A 121 16.62 5.33 -9.11
C LEU A 121 17.07 4.10 -8.29
N THR A 122 18.38 3.97 -8.02
CA THR A 122 18.96 2.79 -7.37
C THR A 122 18.69 2.76 -5.87
N THR A 123 18.71 3.93 -5.22
CA THR A 123 18.40 4.09 -3.79
C THR A 123 16.89 4.07 -3.52
N GLY A 124 16.07 4.30 -4.53
CA GLY A 124 14.62 4.46 -4.40
C GLY A 124 14.17 5.82 -3.87
N LEU A 125 15.10 6.75 -3.61
CA LEU A 125 14.82 8.09 -3.09
C LEU A 125 14.08 8.98 -4.10
N ALA A 126 14.20 8.68 -5.41
CA ALA A 126 13.45 9.37 -6.45
C ALA A 126 11.97 8.93 -6.55
N THR A 127 11.53 7.95 -5.75
CA THR A 127 10.16 7.44 -5.79
C THR A 127 9.14 8.55 -5.54
N ARG A 128 8.16 8.66 -6.43
CA ARG A 128 6.99 9.53 -6.28
C ARG A 128 5.73 8.76 -6.66
N TYR A 129 4.80 8.63 -5.72
CA TYR A 129 3.48 8.08 -6.01
C TYR A 129 2.61 9.11 -6.73
N ASP A 130 1.83 8.68 -7.72
CA ASP A 130 0.81 9.53 -8.32
C ASP A 130 -0.42 9.61 -7.40
N LEU A 131 -0.53 10.73 -6.68
CA LEU A 131 -1.65 11.00 -5.80
C LEU A 131 -2.68 11.96 -6.44
N GLY A 132 -2.48 12.37 -7.70
CA GLY A 132 -3.34 13.33 -8.41
C GLY A 132 -3.03 14.80 -8.13
N ALA A 133 -1.85 15.11 -7.62
CA ALA A 133 -1.43 16.49 -7.31
C ALA A 133 -0.36 16.98 -8.30
N GLU A 134 -0.50 18.23 -8.74
CA GLU A 134 0.49 18.90 -9.62
C GLU A 134 1.80 19.21 -8.88
N ARG A 135 1.72 19.50 -7.57
CA ARG A 135 2.89 19.83 -6.76
C ARG A 135 3.84 18.64 -6.68
N ASP A 136 5.09 18.87 -7.07
CA ASP A 136 6.11 17.82 -7.17
C ASP A 136 6.40 17.12 -5.82
N LEU A 137 6.35 17.86 -4.71
CA LEU A 137 6.55 17.32 -3.36
C LEU A 137 5.54 16.23 -2.99
N VAL A 138 4.29 16.34 -3.46
CA VAL A 138 3.23 15.38 -3.12
C VAL A 138 3.52 14.06 -3.82
N GLY A 139 3.41 12.97 -3.07
CA GLY A 139 3.73 11.60 -3.51
C GLY A 139 5.17 11.18 -3.25
N ARG A 140 6.09 12.11 -2.98
CA ARG A 140 7.49 11.78 -2.62
C ARG A 140 7.61 11.29 -1.18
N LEU A 141 8.69 10.56 -0.91
CA LEU A 141 9.07 10.23 0.46
C LEU A 141 9.77 11.43 1.11
N THR A 142 9.42 11.75 2.35
CA THR A 142 10.12 12.78 3.11
C THR A 142 11.50 12.28 3.57
N GLY A 143 12.49 13.15 3.50
CA GLY A 143 13.74 12.98 4.26
C GLY A 143 13.56 13.34 5.74
N ASP A 144 14.49 12.87 6.56
CA ASP A 144 14.55 13.27 7.97
C ASP A 144 14.88 14.76 8.09
N ARG A 145 14.31 15.41 9.10
CA ARG A 145 14.57 16.81 9.41
C ARG A 145 14.28 17.10 10.88
N PRO A 146 14.92 18.14 11.46
CA PRO A 146 14.54 18.63 12.77
C PRO A 146 13.10 19.15 12.75
N VAL A 147 12.28 18.71 13.70
CA VAL A 147 10.89 19.15 13.90
C VAL A 147 10.68 19.58 15.35
N GLY A 148 9.70 20.44 15.60
CA GLY A 148 9.45 21.02 16.92
C GLY A 148 10.14 22.38 17.12
N ARG A 149 9.77 23.09 18.19
CA ARG A 149 10.30 24.44 18.47
C ARG A 149 11.72 24.37 19.03
N ALA A 150 12.56 25.32 18.63
CA ALA A 150 13.98 25.51 18.96
C ALA A 150 14.59 24.66 20.10
N ALA A 151 14.09 24.76 21.33
CA ALA A 151 14.68 24.09 22.51
C ALA A 151 14.34 22.58 22.65
N ALA A 152 13.38 22.06 21.87
CA ALA A 152 12.89 20.69 21.95
C ALA A 152 12.83 20.02 20.56
N ARG A 153 13.76 20.38 19.67
CA ARG A 153 13.81 19.79 18.32
C ARG A 153 14.16 18.30 18.38
N THR A 154 13.37 17.49 17.69
CA THR A 154 13.57 16.05 17.51
C THR A 154 13.66 15.72 16.01
N SER A 155 14.06 14.49 15.70
CA SER A 155 14.05 13.97 14.32
C SER A 155 12.61 13.68 13.90
N LEU A 156 12.22 14.08 12.68
CA LEU A 156 10.93 13.71 12.10
C LEU A 156 10.73 12.20 12.12
N PHE A 157 11.78 11.43 11.81
CA PHE A 157 11.70 9.97 11.85
C PHE A 157 11.48 9.42 13.25
N ALA A 158 12.02 10.08 14.29
CA ALA A 158 11.71 9.71 15.68
C ALA A 158 10.22 9.94 16.00
N GLU A 159 9.64 11.03 15.51
CA GLU A 159 8.22 11.34 15.71
C GLU A 159 7.28 10.39 14.95
N MET A 160 7.76 9.77 13.88
CA MET A 160 7.02 8.80 13.06
C MET A 160 7.05 7.37 13.61
N ALA A 161 7.87 7.08 14.64
CA ALA A 161 8.11 5.72 15.13
C ALA A 161 6.85 4.94 15.55
N GLU A 162 5.81 5.65 16.00
CA GLU A 162 4.52 5.07 16.43
C GLU A 162 3.56 4.72 15.26
N GLY A 163 3.97 4.99 14.02
CA GLY A 163 3.16 4.71 12.83
C GLY A 163 1.88 5.56 12.75
N GLU A 164 1.96 6.79 13.22
CA GLU A 164 0.94 7.84 13.04
C GLU A 164 1.29 8.74 11.85
N GLY A 165 0.30 9.40 11.28
CA GLY A 165 0.54 10.48 10.33
C GLY A 165 1.11 11.70 11.04
N ILE A 166 1.92 12.48 10.34
CA ILE A 166 2.45 13.75 10.85
C ILE A 166 1.90 14.88 9.98
N LEU A 167 1.30 15.89 10.60
CA LEU A 167 1.08 17.19 9.97
C LEU A 167 2.16 18.15 10.47
N LEU A 168 3.05 18.56 9.57
CA LEU A 168 3.96 19.68 9.79
C LEU A 168 3.18 20.97 9.47
N ASP A 169 3.00 21.84 10.46
CA ASP A 169 2.22 23.07 10.34
C ASP A 169 3.14 24.30 10.31
N ALA A 170 3.25 24.92 9.16
CA ALA A 170 3.98 26.17 8.94
C ALA A 170 3.10 27.42 9.13
N SER A 171 1.81 27.25 9.45
CA SER A 171 0.87 28.36 9.63
C SER A 171 1.19 29.15 10.90
N PRO A 172 1.33 30.49 10.85
CA PRO A 172 1.68 31.28 12.03
C PRO A 172 0.68 31.18 13.19
N ASP A 173 -0.58 30.93 12.86
CA ASP A 173 -1.73 30.84 13.76
C ASP A 173 -2.13 29.39 14.11
N GLY A 174 -1.42 28.39 13.56
CA GLY A 174 -1.75 26.98 13.75
C GLY A 174 -3.02 26.52 13.01
N HIS A 175 -3.43 27.22 11.94
CA HIS A 175 -4.66 26.92 11.22
C HIS A 175 -4.72 25.48 10.67
N ALA A 176 -3.62 24.99 10.08
CA ALA A 176 -3.59 23.63 9.55
C ALA A 176 -3.73 22.58 10.67
N ALA A 177 -3.06 22.78 11.81
CA ALA A 177 -3.20 21.91 12.98
C ALA A 177 -4.64 21.91 13.52
N ALA A 178 -5.33 23.05 13.52
CA ALA A 178 -6.72 23.15 13.94
C ALA A 178 -7.66 22.32 13.04
N LEU A 179 -7.42 22.29 11.72
CA LEU A 179 -8.17 21.44 10.78
C LEU A 179 -7.91 19.95 11.02
N ALA A 180 -6.67 19.57 11.33
CA ALA A 180 -6.30 18.18 11.60
C ALA A 180 -6.78 17.65 12.96
N ALA A 181 -7.13 18.52 13.91
CA ALA A 181 -7.62 18.12 15.23
C ALA A 181 -8.90 17.25 15.18
N GLY A 182 -9.65 17.31 14.07
CA GLY A 182 -10.83 16.48 13.82
C GLY A 182 -10.53 15.07 13.34
N PHE A 183 -9.26 14.66 13.23
CA PHE A 183 -8.84 13.36 12.68
C PHE A 183 -8.04 12.54 13.71
N THR A 184 -8.13 11.22 13.61
CA THR A 184 -7.41 10.30 14.49
C THR A 184 -6.08 9.86 13.86
N ARG A 185 -5.10 9.56 14.71
CA ARG A 185 -3.76 9.10 14.31
C ARG A 185 -3.01 10.08 13.41
N VAL A 186 -3.24 11.37 13.61
CA VAL A 186 -2.45 12.45 13.01
C VAL A 186 -1.89 13.30 14.14
N ARG A 187 -0.56 13.39 14.24
CA ARG A 187 0.12 14.28 15.18
C ARG A 187 0.48 15.56 14.46
N CYS A 188 0.16 16.69 15.08
CA CYS A 188 0.52 18.00 14.54
C CYS A 188 1.80 18.51 15.20
N LEU A 189 2.77 18.91 14.40
CA LEU A 189 4.05 19.47 14.84
C LEU A 189 4.28 20.79 14.12
N PRO A 190 4.86 21.81 14.77
CA PRO A 190 5.20 23.05 14.10
C PRO A 190 6.35 22.83 13.09
N ALA A 191 6.27 23.53 11.96
CA ALA A 191 7.32 23.62 10.96
C ALA A 191 8.00 24.98 11.04
N ASP A 192 9.30 25.01 11.36
CA ASP A 192 10.06 26.26 11.49
C ASP A 192 10.42 26.89 10.12
N ALA A 193 10.37 26.10 9.04
CA ALA A 193 10.67 26.54 7.69
C ALA A 193 10.00 25.63 6.64
N GLY A 194 9.73 26.20 5.46
CA GLY A 194 9.15 25.48 4.34
C GLY A 194 7.62 25.38 4.40
N PRO A 195 7.02 24.57 3.52
CA PRO A 195 5.57 24.40 3.43
C PRO A 195 5.01 23.57 4.60
N SER A 196 3.72 23.75 4.88
CA SER A 196 2.94 22.78 5.65
C SER A 196 2.85 21.47 4.88
N MET A 197 2.95 20.32 5.56
CA MET A 197 2.95 19.01 4.91
C MET A 197 2.19 17.97 5.73
N LEU A 198 1.28 17.23 5.07
CA LEU A 198 0.69 16.02 5.63
C LEU A 198 1.50 14.81 5.17
N ILE A 199 2.05 14.08 6.12
CA ILE A 199 2.95 12.94 5.89
C ILE A 199 2.26 11.68 6.41
N ARG A 200 2.15 10.67 5.55
CA ARG A 200 1.59 9.36 5.87
C ARG A 200 2.52 8.58 6.82
N PRO A 201 2.02 7.53 7.50
CA PRO A 201 2.84 6.66 8.34
C PRO A 201 4.03 5.98 7.62
N ASP A 202 3.99 5.87 6.28
CA ASP A 202 5.08 5.33 5.46
C ASP A 202 6.05 6.41 4.93
N GLY A 203 5.94 7.65 5.40
CA GLY A 203 6.80 8.77 5.00
C GLY A 203 6.43 9.44 3.68
N CYS A 204 5.39 8.97 2.99
CA CYS A 204 4.89 9.64 1.80
C CYS A 204 4.21 10.98 2.16
N ILE A 205 4.60 12.05 1.48
CA ILE A 205 3.93 13.35 1.58
C ILE A 205 2.61 13.26 0.82
N ALA A 206 1.50 13.22 1.55
CA ALA A 206 0.14 13.11 1.02
C ALA A 206 -0.46 14.45 0.56
N TRP A 207 0.01 15.56 1.14
CA TRP A 207 -0.40 16.92 0.81
C TRP A 207 0.69 17.89 1.25
N ALA A 208 0.81 19.02 0.55
CA ALA A 208 1.67 20.12 0.97
C ALA A 208 1.11 21.47 0.49
N GLY A 209 1.02 22.45 1.38
CA GLY A 209 0.58 23.83 1.10
C GLY A 209 1.65 24.84 1.52
N ASP A 210 1.74 25.98 0.85
CA ASP A 210 2.63 27.07 1.26
C ASP A 210 2.13 27.71 2.57
N VAL A 211 2.90 28.64 3.13
CA VAL A 211 2.58 29.24 4.45
C VAL A 211 1.21 29.91 4.41
N GLY A 212 0.28 29.41 5.23
CA GLY A 212 -1.10 29.89 5.30
C GLY A 212 -2.05 29.30 4.25
N ASP A 213 -1.55 28.49 3.31
CA ASP A 213 -2.38 27.76 2.35
C ASP A 213 -2.76 26.38 2.90
N VAL A 214 -4.07 26.17 3.04
CA VAL A 214 -4.68 24.92 3.51
C VAL A 214 -5.62 24.32 2.47
N GLU A 215 -5.60 24.80 1.23
CA GLU A 215 -6.45 24.29 0.16
C GLU A 215 -6.17 22.78 -0.07
N GLY A 216 -7.24 21.98 -0.07
CA GLY A 216 -7.15 20.52 -0.22
C GLY A 216 -6.61 19.74 0.99
N LEU A 217 -6.24 20.40 2.10
CA LEU A 217 -5.75 19.70 3.31
C LEU A 217 -6.82 18.77 3.89
N VAL A 218 -8.06 19.26 3.99
CA VAL A 218 -9.18 18.47 4.53
C VAL A 218 -9.46 17.25 3.66
N ASP A 219 -9.47 17.41 2.33
CA ASP A 219 -9.65 16.29 1.40
C ASP A 219 -8.53 15.24 1.53
N ALA A 220 -7.29 15.69 1.73
CA ALA A 220 -6.16 14.79 1.97
C ALA A 220 -6.29 14.05 3.33
N LEU A 221 -6.71 14.75 4.39
CA LEU A 221 -7.01 14.15 5.69
C LEU A 221 -8.15 13.12 5.56
N GLU A 222 -9.25 13.45 4.89
CA GLU A 222 -10.38 12.55 4.65
C GLU A 222 -10.03 11.36 3.76
N ARG A 223 -9.09 11.51 2.83
CA ARG A 223 -8.57 10.41 2.03
C ARG A 223 -7.79 9.42 2.89
N TRP A 224 -6.85 9.90 3.72
CA TRP A 224 -5.86 9.03 4.37
C TRP A 224 -6.13 8.69 5.84
N PHE A 225 -6.85 9.54 6.59
CA PHE A 225 -7.09 9.40 8.04
C PHE A 225 -8.57 9.44 8.40
N ALA A 226 -8.96 8.78 9.50
CA ALA A 226 -10.35 8.73 9.92
C ALA A 226 -10.71 9.96 10.75
N SER A 227 -11.94 10.48 10.58
CA SER A 227 -12.45 11.53 11.46
C SER A 227 -12.64 10.99 12.89
N ALA A 228 -12.36 11.84 13.88
CA ALA A 228 -12.54 11.57 15.30
C ALA A 228 -14.01 11.63 15.77
N ALA A 229 -14.94 12.03 14.90
CA ALA A 229 -16.36 12.10 15.25
C ALA A 229 -16.90 10.73 15.72
N PRO A 230 -17.73 10.69 16.78
CA PRO A 230 -18.26 9.44 17.31
C PRO A 230 -19.16 8.79 16.27
N ARG A 231 -18.70 7.65 15.71
CA ARG A 231 -19.53 6.84 14.83
C ARG A 231 -20.73 6.33 15.62
N ALA A 232 -21.92 6.78 15.24
CA ALA A 232 -23.14 6.07 15.58
C ALA A 232 -22.98 4.63 15.09
N ARG A 233 -22.84 3.70 16.03
CA ARG A 233 -22.77 2.26 15.77
C ARG A 233 -24.04 1.87 15.02
N ARG A 234 -23.97 1.71 13.69
CA ARG A 234 -25.04 1.06 12.94
C ARG A 234 -25.12 -0.38 13.45
N LEU A 235 -26.15 -0.65 14.25
CA LEU A 235 -26.54 -2.01 14.60
C LEU A 235 -26.92 -2.73 13.29
N PRO A 236 -26.34 -3.90 12.99
CA PRO A 236 -26.80 -4.69 11.86
C PRO A 236 -28.18 -5.26 12.20
N GLY A 237 -29.22 -4.80 11.50
CA GLY A 237 -30.54 -5.43 11.55
C GLY A 237 -31.73 -4.50 11.79
N THR A 238 -31.88 -3.43 11.02
CA THR A 238 -33.22 -2.86 10.78
C THR A 238 -33.41 -2.74 9.28
N VAL A 239 -34.09 -3.73 8.72
CA VAL A 239 -34.64 -3.67 7.36
C VAL A 239 -35.80 -2.68 7.42
N MET A 240 -35.62 -1.48 6.88
CA MET A 240 -36.73 -0.60 6.57
C MET A 240 -37.43 -1.14 5.32
N LEU A 241 -38.53 -1.86 5.52
CA LEU A 241 -39.51 -2.08 4.45
C LEU A 241 -40.51 -0.93 4.50
N GLY A 242 -40.40 -0.01 3.55
CA GLY A 242 -41.41 1.00 3.34
C GLY A 242 -42.67 0.37 2.76
N ARG A 243 -43.82 0.60 3.41
CA ARG A 243 -45.08 0.99 2.75
C ARG A 243 -46.12 1.42 3.78
N ALA A 244 -46.80 2.51 3.43
CA ALA A 244 -47.74 3.26 4.25
C ALA A 244 -48.96 2.44 4.72
N VAL A 245 -49.39 2.69 5.95
CA VAL A 245 -50.82 2.62 6.33
C VAL A 245 -51.10 3.85 7.20
N VAL A 246 -51.96 4.72 6.65
CA VAL A 246 -52.63 5.81 7.38
C VAL A 246 -53.61 5.17 8.36
N LEU A 247 -53.47 5.47 9.65
CA LEU A 247 -54.56 5.31 10.61
C LEU A 247 -54.50 6.43 11.65
N ARG A 248 -55.49 7.31 11.55
CA ARG A 248 -55.80 8.39 12.48
C ARG A 248 -56.76 7.82 13.51
N ALA A 249 -56.38 7.72 14.78
CA ALA A 249 -57.28 7.56 15.92
C ALA A 249 -56.54 8.00 17.19
N VAL A 250 -56.79 9.23 17.66
CA VAL A 250 -57.64 9.56 18.83
C VAL A 250 -56.92 9.31 20.16
N ALA A 251 -56.54 10.41 20.78
CA ALA A 251 -56.19 10.47 22.20
C ALA A 251 -57.47 10.34 23.03
N ILE A 252 -57.47 9.40 23.98
CA ILE A 252 -58.33 9.40 25.16
C ILE A 252 -57.42 9.09 26.34
N GLY A 253 -57.36 10.02 27.30
CA GLY A 253 -56.70 9.84 28.58
C GLY A 253 -57.61 9.21 29.62
N ALA A 254 -57.00 8.57 30.63
CA ALA A 254 -57.43 8.34 32.01
C ALA A 254 -56.43 7.33 32.61
N ALA A 255 -55.52 7.73 33.50
CA ALA A 255 -55.71 7.87 34.95
C ALA A 255 -55.83 6.52 35.70
N ASN A 256 -54.86 6.29 36.60
CA ASN A 256 -54.83 5.50 37.86
C ASN A 256 -53.44 4.84 37.98
N VAL A 257 -52.49 5.40 38.74
CA VAL A 257 -52.39 5.44 40.22
C VAL A 257 -52.50 4.05 40.84
N ALA A 258 -51.34 3.51 41.23
CA ALA A 258 -51.15 2.76 42.47
C ALA A 258 -49.64 2.69 42.78
N ASP A 259 -49.21 3.55 43.71
CA ASP A 259 -48.01 3.34 44.53
C ASP A 259 -48.32 2.27 45.58
N ASP A 260 -47.37 1.38 45.86
CA ASP A 260 -46.94 0.97 47.22
C ASP A 260 -45.75 -0.02 47.11
N VAL A 261 -44.54 0.35 47.53
CA VAL A 261 -43.95 0.19 48.89
C VAL A 261 -43.23 -1.15 49.10
N THR A 262 -41.90 -1.02 48.98
CA THR A 262 -40.78 -1.57 49.78
C THR A 262 -40.71 -3.00 50.30
N THR A 263 -39.44 -3.43 50.35
CA THR A 263 -38.73 -4.29 51.33
C THR A 263 -38.70 -5.81 51.13
N GLY A 264 -37.47 -6.33 51.32
CA GLY A 264 -37.24 -7.65 51.92
C GLY A 264 -36.69 -8.69 50.97
N GLY A 265 -35.37 -8.92 51.04
CA GLY A 265 -34.75 -10.06 50.37
C GLY A 265 -35.10 -11.38 51.03
N GLN A 266 -34.90 -12.48 50.28
CA GLN A 266 -34.38 -13.75 50.80
C GLN A 266 -34.04 -14.71 49.65
N ASN A 267 -32.95 -15.44 49.87
CA ASN A 267 -32.46 -16.55 49.06
C ASN A 267 -33.49 -17.67 48.93
N VAL A 268 -33.63 -18.23 47.72
CA VAL A 268 -34.13 -19.60 47.54
C VAL A 268 -33.24 -20.33 46.53
N THR A 269 -32.78 -21.48 47.00
CA THR A 269 -31.99 -22.51 46.33
C THR A 269 -32.87 -23.33 45.37
N GLY A 270 -32.35 -23.71 44.20
CA GLY A 270 -33.07 -24.55 43.24
C GLY A 270 -32.16 -25.20 42.19
N ARG A 271 -32.16 -26.53 42.19
CA ARG A 271 -31.27 -27.45 41.44
C ARG A 271 -31.53 -27.50 39.92
N LEU A 272 -30.45 -27.85 39.21
CA LEU A 272 -30.38 -28.39 37.84
C LEU A 272 -31.20 -29.68 37.67
N PRO A 273 -31.51 -30.04 36.41
CA PRO A 273 -31.20 -31.38 35.93
C PRO A 273 -30.29 -31.35 34.70
N GLY A 274 -29.31 -32.25 34.69
CA GLY A 274 -28.40 -32.45 33.58
C GLY A 274 -28.96 -33.37 32.49
N SER A 275 -28.48 -33.16 31.27
CA SER A 275 -28.19 -34.25 30.34
C SER A 275 -26.94 -33.87 29.55
N VAL A 276 -25.87 -34.63 29.78
CA VAL A 276 -24.63 -34.63 29.00
C VAL A 276 -24.45 -36.07 28.53
N VAL A 277 -23.79 -36.21 27.38
CA VAL A 277 -23.23 -37.42 26.75
C VAL A 277 -24.08 -37.99 25.61
N ALA A 278 -23.78 -37.57 24.37
CA ALA A 278 -23.11 -38.40 23.35
C ALA A 278 -23.21 -37.78 21.94
N ALA A 279 -22.08 -37.35 21.37
CA ALA A 279 -21.68 -37.50 19.95
C ALA A 279 -20.51 -36.55 19.61
N VAL A 280 -19.29 -36.94 20.02
CA VAL A 280 -18.03 -36.47 19.44
C VAL A 280 -17.36 -37.67 18.78
N ALA A 281 -17.44 -37.73 17.46
CA ALA A 281 -16.58 -38.48 16.52
C ALA A 281 -17.20 -38.20 15.13
N SER A 282 -16.61 -37.53 14.15
CA SER A 282 -15.21 -37.47 13.75
C SER A 282 -15.00 -36.17 12.96
N LEU A 283 -14.11 -35.29 13.43
CA LEU A 283 -13.65 -34.12 12.66
C LEU A 283 -12.19 -34.34 12.25
N PRO A 284 -11.84 -34.15 10.96
CA PRO A 284 -10.47 -34.37 10.51
C PRO A 284 -9.51 -33.32 11.07
N HIS A 285 -8.28 -33.76 11.33
CA HIS A 285 -7.20 -33.01 11.97
C HIS A 285 -6.83 -31.73 11.17
N PRO A 286 -6.57 -30.59 11.84
CA PRO A 286 -6.35 -29.27 11.22
C PRO A 286 -5.18 -29.16 10.21
N SER A 287 -4.34 -30.19 10.08
CA SER A 287 -3.25 -30.26 9.09
C SER A 287 -3.72 -30.71 7.70
N GLN A 288 -4.81 -31.49 7.62
CA GLN A 288 -5.38 -31.93 6.33
C GLN A 288 -6.20 -30.83 5.65
N THR A 289 -6.90 -30.00 6.44
CA THR A 289 -7.67 -28.85 5.95
C THR A 289 -6.78 -27.78 5.32
N ARG A 290 -5.56 -27.58 5.84
CA ARG A 290 -4.58 -26.64 5.25
C ARG A 290 -4.04 -27.09 3.89
N ARG A 291 -3.71 -28.38 3.73
CA ARG A 291 -3.22 -28.91 2.44
C ARG A 291 -4.32 -28.93 1.37
N ARG A 292 -5.54 -29.28 1.74
CA ARG A 292 -6.69 -29.29 0.82
C ARG A 292 -7.06 -27.89 0.35
N ASN A 293 -7.04 -26.89 1.25
CA ASN A 293 -7.31 -25.50 0.87
C ASN A 293 -6.18 -24.89 0.02
N ALA A 294 -4.92 -25.24 0.27
CA ALA A 294 -3.80 -24.80 -0.56
C ALA A 294 -3.88 -25.37 -1.99
N GLN A 295 -4.25 -26.65 -2.15
CA GLN A 295 -4.43 -27.29 -3.45
C GLN A 295 -5.65 -26.76 -4.22
N LEU A 296 -6.77 -26.52 -3.53
CA LEU A 296 -7.97 -25.91 -4.14
C LEU A 296 -7.72 -24.46 -4.58
N ASN A 297 -6.94 -23.70 -3.82
CA ASN A 297 -6.58 -22.32 -4.18
C ASN A 297 -5.56 -22.27 -5.33
N ALA A 298 -4.61 -23.21 -5.38
CA ALA A 298 -3.68 -23.35 -6.50
C ALA A 298 -4.40 -23.76 -7.81
N ALA A 299 -5.38 -24.67 -7.73
CA ALA A 299 -6.20 -25.07 -8.88
C ALA A 299 -7.10 -23.93 -9.40
N ARG A 300 -7.70 -23.14 -8.49
CA ARG A 300 -8.44 -21.91 -8.88
C ARG A 300 -7.55 -20.86 -9.52
N TRP A 301 -6.28 -20.77 -9.10
CA TRP A 301 -5.30 -19.88 -9.71
C TRP A 301 -4.91 -20.34 -11.11
N SER A 302 -4.73 -21.65 -11.36
CA SER A 302 -4.39 -22.17 -12.69
C SER A 302 -5.55 -22.08 -13.69
N GLU A 303 -6.78 -22.38 -13.28
CA GLU A 303 -7.96 -22.32 -14.17
C GLU A 303 -8.29 -20.89 -14.65
N THR A 304 -7.92 -19.86 -13.87
CA THR A 304 -8.14 -18.46 -14.28
C THR A 304 -7.07 -17.97 -15.25
N VAL A 305 -5.87 -18.57 -15.25
CA VAL A 305 -4.76 -18.21 -16.15
C VAL A 305 -4.96 -18.79 -17.55
N GLU A 306 -5.62 -19.94 -17.68
CA GLU A 306 -5.95 -20.54 -19.00
C GLU A 306 -7.13 -19.84 -19.72
N ALA A 307 -7.94 -19.05 -19.02
CA ALA A 307 -9.15 -18.43 -19.59
C ALA A 307 -8.93 -17.03 -20.23
N SER A 308 -7.68 -16.55 -20.32
CA SER A 308 -7.37 -15.26 -20.95
C SER A 308 -7.02 -15.44 -22.44
N PRO A 309 -7.68 -14.75 -23.38
CA PRO A 309 -7.46 -14.98 -24.81
C PRO A 309 -6.05 -14.52 -25.22
N ALA A 310 -5.24 -15.46 -25.69
CA ALA A 310 -3.93 -15.20 -26.25
C ALA A 310 -4.02 -14.22 -27.43
N SER A 311 -3.43 -13.03 -27.28
CA SER A 311 -3.18 -12.13 -28.40
C SER A 311 -2.11 -12.75 -29.31
N SER A 312 -2.52 -13.17 -30.50
CA SER A 312 -1.65 -13.74 -31.52
C SER A 312 -0.74 -12.68 -32.15
N SER A 313 0.57 -12.77 -31.91
CA SER A 313 1.58 -12.16 -32.77
C SER A 313 2.62 -13.23 -33.12
N ARG A 314 2.56 -13.69 -34.38
CA ARG A 314 3.44 -14.69 -34.97
C ARG A 314 4.87 -14.15 -35.10
N PRO A 315 5.92 -14.99 -34.95
CA PRO A 315 7.29 -14.59 -35.26
C PRO A 315 7.49 -14.54 -36.78
N ILE A 316 8.03 -13.41 -37.28
CA ILE A 316 8.52 -13.29 -38.65
C ILE A 316 9.87 -14.04 -38.71
N CYS A 317 9.83 -15.25 -39.24
CA CYS A 317 11.01 -15.94 -39.75
C CYS A 317 11.16 -15.57 -41.23
N SER A 318 12.17 -14.78 -41.58
CA SER A 318 12.61 -14.60 -42.97
C SER A 318 13.97 -15.25 -43.17
N THR A 319 13.96 -16.51 -43.58
CA THR A 319 15.03 -17.07 -44.41
C THR A 319 14.75 -16.69 -45.86
N ARG A 320 15.73 -16.18 -46.60
CA ARG A 320 15.94 -16.44 -48.05
C ARG A 320 17.22 -15.78 -48.59
N PRO A 321 17.71 -16.18 -49.78
CA PRO A 321 19.06 -16.71 -49.96
C PRO A 321 19.94 -15.82 -50.84
N GLY A 322 21.21 -16.22 -50.98
CA GLY A 322 22.20 -15.52 -51.78
C GLY A 322 21.83 -15.33 -53.25
N ARG A 323 22.33 -14.23 -53.80
CA ARG A 323 22.71 -14.10 -55.21
C ARG A 323 24.03 -13.34 -55.29
N SER A 324 24.98 -14.01 -55.92
CA SER A 324 26.25 -13.54 -56.47
C SER A 324 26.08 -12.35 -57.40
N TRP A 325 26.96 -11.34 -57.32
CA TRP A 325 27.39 -10.56 -58.48
C TRP A 325 28.89 -10.27 -58.39
N SER A 326 29.49 -10.33 -59.56
CA SER A 326 30.90 -10.52 -59.89
C SER A 326 31.75 -9.26 -59.84
N ARG A 327 33.07 -9.49 -59.73
CA ARG A 327 34.15 -8.53 -59.96
C ARG A 327 34.03 -7.81 -61.31
N SER A 328 34.38 -6.53 -61.32
CA SER A 328 35.11 -5.91 -62.43
C SER A 328 36.03 -4.81 -61.90
N ALA A 329 37.32 -4.99 -62.11
CA ALA A 329 38.35 -3.98 -61.93
C ALA A 329 38.52 -3.19 -63.23
N SER A 330 38.69 -1.86 -63.14
CA SER A 330 39.48 -1.08 -64.10
C SER A 330 39.74 0.34 -63.58
N ARG A 331 41.03 0.60 -63.32
CA ARG A 331 41.84 1.81 -63.59
C ARG A 331 41.12 3.14 -63.80
N THR A 332 41.48 4.15 -63.01
CA THR A 332 42.52 5.16 -63.31
C THR A 332 42.96 5.84 -62.02
#